data_AF-A0A1L9UBR6-F1
#
_entry.id   AF-A0A1L9UBR6-F1
#
_cell.length_a   1.000
_cell.length_b   1.000
_cell.length_c   1.000
_cell.angle_alpha   90.00
_cell.angle_beta   90.00
_cell.angle_gamma   90.00
#
_symmetry.space_group_name_H-M   'P 1'
#
loop_
_entity.id
_entity.type
_entity.pdbx_description
1 polymer ?
#
loop_
_entity_poly.entity_id
_entity_poly.type
_entity_poly.pdbx_seq_one_letter_code
_entity_poly.pdbx_strand_id
1 'polypeptide(L)'
;MSKINQSTMPLLNIKQALLGRIRRAIIATFLKASLDPTPSPLQNTKFTSQSQSQHQVSGISGDLGLPLLLRGRSNLLQWDFEVKQELKLAGLQDLIDLDLPRPATTHENYAAWHNYSRGLQSWLVGQLSGGLTREFRLTSDDKDYADDAYRTIRKIALGHGVIACQSLVYSLVKRSRKDYSTAGQYVEDFENNYTFAKELDCGLSPFVASLLLLRELYPEFTSWVMAEESAIPGDAGKTYTDNDFFRLCRRAIKESERIRYE
;
A
#
# COMPACT_ATOMS: atom_id res chain seq x y z
N MET A 1 -45.45 36.73 11.69
CA MET A 1 -45.30 35.28 11.40
C MET A 1 -44.73 35.14 10.00
N SER A 2 -43.44 34.84 9.91
CA SER A 2 -42.67 34.89 8.66
C SER A 2 -42.82 33.61 7.84
N LYS A 3 -42.89 33.80 6.52
CA LYS A 3 -42.71 32.76 5.50
C LYS A 3 -41.22 32.44 5.40
N ILE A 4 -40.85 31.15 5.46
CA ILE A 4 -39.51 30.69 5.07
C ILE A 4 -39.65 29.83 3.82
N ASN A 5 -38.96 30.27 2.77
CA ASN A 5 -38.84 29.66 1.45
C ASN A 5 -38.20 28.26 1.53
N GLN A 6 -38.87 27.27 0.94
CA GLN A 6 -38.22 26.08 0.39
C GLN A 6 -37.64 26.44 -0.99
N SER A 7 -36.33 26.61 -1.10
CA SER A 7 -35.61 26.50 -2.38
C SER A 7 -34.10 26.53 -2.16
N THR A 8 -33.47 25.35 -2.08
CA THR A 8 -32.01 25.13 -2.31
C THR A 8 -31.68 23.63 -2.27
N MET A 9 -32.27 22.85 -3.16
CA MET A 9 -31.87 21.45 -3.42
C MET A 9 -32.10 21.09 -4.91
N PRO A 10 -31.25 21.54 -5.85
CA PRO A 10 -31.03 20.74 -7.05
C PRO A 10 -29.57 20.64 -7.55
N LEU A 11 -28.61 21.37 -6.96
CA LEU A 11 -27.25 21.48 -7.53
C LEU A 11 -26.26 20.40 -7.06
N LEU A 12 -26.52 19.76 -5.91
CA LEU A 12 -25.66 18.70 -5.37
C LEU A 12 -25.82 17.37 -6.15
N ASN A 13 -27.04 17.08 -6.62
CA ASN A 13 -27.35 15.85 -7.36
C ASN A 13 -26.84 15.86 -8.80
N ILE A 14 -26.80 17.05 -9.45
CA ILE A 14 -26.35 17.17 -10.84
C ILE A 14 -24.82 17.02 -10.95
N LYS A 15 -24.07 17.51 -9.97
CA LYS A 15 -22.59 17.34 -9.92
C LYS A 15 -22.18 15.89 -9.66
N GLN A 16 -22.87 15.17 -8.77
CA GLN A 16 -22.61 13.75 -8.53
C GLN A 16 -23.01 12.87 -9.73
N ALA A 17 -24.09 13.21 -10.42
CA ALA A 17 -24.51 12.52 -11.64
C ALA A 17 -23.55 12.74 -12.83
N LEU A 18 -22.93 13.92 -12.95
CA LEU A 18 -21.92 14.20 -13.99
C LEU A 18 -20.59 13.47 -13.71
N LEU A 19 -20.13 13.48 -12.45
CA LEU A 19 -18.95 12.73 -12.01
C LEU A 19 -19.13 11.23 -12.21
N GLY A 20 -20.31 10.67 -11.93
CA GLY A 20 -20.62 9.26 -12.17
C GLY A 20 -20.71 8.83 -13.64
N ARG A 21 -20.88 9.77 -14.58
CA ARG A 21 -20.88 9.52 -16.04
C ARG A 21 -19.47 9.58 -16.63
N ILE A 22 -18.65 10.52 -16.18
CA ILE A 22 -17.22 10.59 -16.54
C ILE A 22 -16.46 9.38 -15.94
N ARG A 23 -16.79 8.98 -14.71
CA ARG A 23 -16.24 7.82 -13.99
C ARG A 23 -16.49 6.46 -14.68
N ARG A 24 -17.61 6.31 -15.39
CA ARG A 24 -17.90 5.08 -16.18
C ARG A 24 -17.32 5.13 -17.58
N ALA A 25 -17.27 6.29 -18.23
CA ALA A 25 -16.71 6.43 -19.57
C ALA A 25 -15.19 6.23 -19.57
N ILE A 26 -14.47 6.76 -18.57
CA ILE A 26 -13.01 6.59 -18.46
C ILE A 26 -12.68 5.12 -18.18
N ILE A 27 -13.24 4.52 -17.13
CA ILE A 27 -12.94 3.13 -16.74
C ILE A 27 -13.38 2.09 -17.80
N ALA A 28 -14.54 2.27 -18.44
CA ALA A 28 -15.01 1.34 -19.48
C ALA A 28 -14.20 1.42 -20.78
N THR A 29 -13.62 2.58 -21.09
CA THR A 29 -12.75 2.73 -22.28
C THR A 29 -11.36 2.15 -22.00
N PHE A 30 -10.84 2.27 -20.77
CA PHE A 30 -9.55 1.73 -20.36
C PHE A 30 -9.53 0.19 -20.24
N LEU A 31 -10.60 -0.44 -19.73
CA LEU A 31 -10.70 -1.91 -19.70
C LEU A 31 -10.87 -2.53 -21.10
N LYS A 32 -11.40 -1.77 -22.07
CA LYS A 32 -11.58 -2.24 -23.45
C LYS A 32 -10.31 -2.11 -24.29
N ALA A 33 -9.48 -1.09 -24.03
CA ALA A 33 -8.21 -0.87 -24.74
C ALA A 33 -7.08 -1.82 -24.30
N SER A 34 -7.18 -2.45 -23.12
CA SER A 34 -6.18 -3.41 -22.61
C SER A 34 -6.31 -4.81 -23.21
N LEU A 35 -7.35 -5.09 -24.01
CA LEU A 35 -7.65 -6.42 -24.55
C LEU A 35 -7.47 -6.57 -26.08
N ASP A 36 -7.11 -5.52 -26.82
CA ASP A 36 -6.93 -5.58 -28.28
C ASP A 36 -5.49 -5.27 -28.70
N PRO A 37 -4.73 -6.25 -29.26
CA PRO A 37 -3.41 -6.00 -29.79
C PRO A 37 -3.49 -5.86 -31.32
N THR A 38 -3.75 -4.65 -31.85
CA THR A 38 -3.07 -4.06 -33.04
C THR A 38 -3.76 -2.79 -33.55
N PRO A 39 -3.01 -1.81 -34.11
CA PRO A 39 -3.56 -0.61 -34.70
C PRO A 39 -3.78 -0.74 -36.22
N SER A 40 -4.82 -0.10 -36.76
CA SER A 40 -4.86 0.32 -38.16
C SER A 40 -5.77 1.53 -38.36
N PRO A 41 -5.52 2.36 -39.40
CA PRO A 41 -5.50 3.80 -39.24
C PRO A 41 -6.66 4.53 -39.94
N LEU A 42 -6.77 5.83 -39.60
CA LEU A 42 -7.45 6.90 -40.32
C LEU A 42 -8.97 6.78 -40.46
N GLN A 43 -9.70 7.56 -39.66
CA GLN A 43 -10.75 8.42 -40.21
C GLN A 43 -10.73 9.81 -39.57
N ASN A 44 -10.50 10.79 -40.44
CA ASN A 44 -10.73 12.21 -40.21
C ASN A 44 -12.19 12.46 -39.83
N THR A 45 -12.39 13.14 -38.70
CA THR A 45 -13.57 14.00 -38.54
C THR A 45 -13.16 15.28 -37.85
N LYS A 46 -13.23 16.38 -38.63
CA LYS A 46 -13.22 17.76 -38.16
C LYS A 46 -14.31 17.91 -37.09
N PHE A 47 -13.95 18.34 -35.89
CA PHE A 47 -14.87 19.07 -35.03
C PHE A 47 -14.21 20.31 -34.44
N THR A 48 -14.93 21.39 -34.70
CA THR A 48 -14.79 22.80 -34.38
C THR A 48 -14.11 23.11 -33.05
N SER A 49 -13.12 23.99 -33.13
CA SER A 49 -12.52 24.74 -32.05
C SER A 49 -13.58 25.50 -31.23
N GLN A 50 -13.76 25.11 -29.97
CA GLN A 50 -14.35 26.00 -28.95
C GLN A 50 -13.44 26.05 -27.72
N SER A 51 -12.99 27.28 -27.46
CA SER A 51 -12.27 27.79 -26.32
C SER A 51 -12.52 27.03 -25.01
N GLN A 52 -11.50 26.35 -24.48
CA GLN A 52 -11.48 25.90 -23.09
C GLN A 52 -10.79 26.96 -22.24
N SER A 53 -11.64 27.80 -21.65
CA SER A 53 -11.34 28.61 -20.48
C SER A 53 -10.73 27.77 -19.36
N GLN A 54 -9.66 28.30 -18.76
CA GLN A 54 -9.01 27.80 -17.56
C GLN A 54 -10.04 27.57 -16.44
N HIS A 55 -10.47 26.33 -16.24
CA HIS A 55 -11.22 25.93 -15.05
C HIS A 55 -10.26 25.34 -14.03
N GLN A 56 -9.97 26.14 -13.01
CA GLN A 56 -9.39 25.72 -11.74
C GLN A 56 -10.18 24.51 -11.19
N VAL A 57 -9.50 23.37 -11.04
CA VAL A 57 -10.07 22.14 -10.47
C VAL A 57 -10.27 22.36 -8.96
N SER A 58 -11.45 22.87 -8.62
CA SER A 58 -11.93 23.08 -7.25
C SER A 58 -12.60 21.78 -6.73
N GLY A 59 -11.87 20.68 -6.83
CA GLY A 59 -12.38 19.32 -6.55
C GLY A 59 -11.89 18.69 -5.24
N ILE A 60 -10.89 19.27 -4.59
CA ILE A 60 -10.44 18.85 -3.26
C ILE A 60 -10.52 20.09 -2.37
N SER A 61 -11.75 20.43 -1.94
CA SER A 61 -11.93 21.49 -0.93
C SER A 61 -11.16 21.10 0.33
N GLY A 62 -10.42 22.06 0.90
CA GLY A 62 -9.53 21.91 2.06
C GLY A 62 -10.19 21.57 3.40
N ASP A 63 -11.30 20.84 3.38
CA ASP A 63 -12.07 20.37 4.54
C ASP A 63 -12.04 18.83 4.67
N LEU A 64 -11.38 18.12 3.73
CA LEU A 64 -11.08 16.68 3.81
C LEU A 64 -9.73 16.44 4.47
N GLY A 65 -9.49 17.08 5.62
CA GLY A 65 -8.36 16.70 6.47
C GLY A 65 -8.69 15.36 7.13
N LEU A 66 -7.83 14.35 6.96
CA LEU A 66 -7.95 13.17 7.81
C LEU A 66 -7.83 13.63 9.27
N PRO A 67 -8.66 13.10 10.18
CA PRO A 67 -8.57 13.45 11.60
C PRO A 67 -7.20 13.09 12.18
N LEU A 68 -6.46 12.20 11.53
CA LEU A 68 -5.15 11.72 11.97
C LEU A 68 -4.05 12.00 10.93
N LEU A 69 -3.15 12.92 11.25
CA LEU A 69 -1.91 13.10 10.49
C LEU A 69 -0.97 11.91 10.66
N LEU A 70 -0.27 11.52 9.59
CA LEU A 70 0.78 10.51 9.65
C LEU A 70 1.96 11.03 10.47
N ARG A 71 2.35 10.30 11.52
CA ARG A 71 3.46 10.65 12.42
C ARG A 71 4.67 9.74 12.25
N GLY A 72 4.46 8.56 11.68
CA GLY A 72 5.49 7.58 11.39
C GLY A 72 4.88 6.18 11.40
N ARG A 73 5.72 5.17 11.63
CA ARG A 73 5.31 3.76 11.61
C ARG A 73 4.15 3.44 12.57
N SER A 74 4.16 4.05 13.76
CA SER A 74 3.21 3.73 14.83
C SER A 74 1.74 3.94 14.45
N ASN A 75 1.44 4.84 13.52
CA ASN A 75 0.09 5.09 13.03
C ASN A 75 -0.07 4.89 11.52
N LEU A 76 0.92 4.27 10.87
CA LEU A 76 0.92 4.08 9.41
C LEU A 76 -0.25 3.22 8.93
N LEU A 77 -0.55 2.10 9.61
CA LEU A 77 -1.65 1.21 9.21
C LEU A 77 -3.02 1.90 9.29
N GLN A 78 -3.25 2.66 10.37
CA GLN A 78 -4.49 3.41 10.54
C GLN A 78 -4.62 4.50 9.47
N TRP A 79 -3.54 5.27 9.24
CA TRP A 79 -3.50 6.30 8.21
C TRP A 79 -3.72 5.72 6.80
N ASP A 80 -3.08 4.58 6.49
CA ASP A 80 -3.20 3.89 5.21
C ASP A 80 -4.64 3.48 4.93
N PHE A 81 -5.31 2.92 5.93
CA PHE A 81 -6.71 2.55 5.86
C PHE A 81 -7.59 3.79 5.62
N GLU A 82 -7.40 4.86 6.39
CA GLU A 82 -8.19 6.10 6.26
C GLU A 82 -8.02 6.75 4.89
N VAL A 83 -6.78 6.89 4.39
CA VAL A 83 -6.50 7.37 3.03
C VAL A 83 -7.26 6.53 2.00
N LYS A 84 -7.14 5.20 2.07
CA LYS A 84 -7.82 4.31 1.12
C LYS A 84 -9.35 4.44 1.17
N GLN A 85 -9.94 4.62 2.35
CA GLN A 85 -11.38 4.83 2.47
C GLN A 85 -11.82 6.15 1.82
N GLU A 86 -11.13 7.26 2.12
CA GLU A 86 -11.45 8.56 1.54
C GLU A 86 -11.32 8.55 0.01
N LEU A 87 -10.25 7.94 -0.51
CA LEU A 87 -10.07 7.82 -1.96
C LEU A 87 -11.12 6.93 -2.60
N LYS A 88 -11.55 5.85 -1.94
CA LYS A 88 -12.64 5.01 -2.42
C LYS A 88 -13.97 5.77 -2.49
N LEU A 89 -14.27 6.58 -1.47
CA LEU A 89 -15.45 7.44 -1.45
C LEU A 89 -15.42 8.48 -2.58
N ALA A 90 -14.25 9.09 -2.81
CA ALA A 90 -14.04 10.03 -3.91
C ALA A 90 -13.95 9.36 -5.30
N GLY A 91 -13.72 8.05 -5.36
CA GLY A 91 -13.48 7.31 -6.60
C GLY A 91 -12.12 7.55 -7.23
N LEU A 92 -11.11 7.82 -6.39
CA LEU A 92 -9.74 8.16 -6.76
C LEU A 92 -8.73 7.09 -6.28
N GLN A 93 -9.19 5.96 -5.74
CA GLN A 93 -8.32 4.93 -5.17
C GLN A 93 -7.31 4.37 -6.18
N ASP A 94 -7.68 4.33 -7.46
CA ASP A 94 -6.84 3.82 -8.54
C ASP A 94 -5.62 4.74 -8.81
N LEU A 95 -5.63 6.00 -8.35
CA LEU A 95 -4.50 6.93 -8.53
C LEU A 95 -3.33 6.67 -7.59
N ILE A 96 -3.52 5.85 -6.55
CA ILE A 96 -2.46 5.44 -5.62
C ILE A 96 -2.13 3.95 -5.73
N ASP A 97 -2.80 3.24 -6.64
CA ASP A 97 -2.55 1.83 -6.91
C ASP A 97 -1.19 1.68 -7.61
N LEU A 98 -0.24 1.01 -6.95
CA LEU A 98 1.13 0.87 -7.42
C LEU A 98 1.27 -0.16 -8.54
N ASP A 99 0.26 -1.03 -8.70
CA ASP A 99 0.26 -2.11 -9.70
C ASP A 99 -0.46 -1.68 -10.99
N LEU A 100 -1.19 -0.56 -10.96
CA LEU A 100 -1.89 -0.03 -12.11
C LEU A 100 -0.95 0.83 -12.98
N PRO A 101 -0.75 0.49 -14.27
CA PRO A 101 0.10 1.28 -15.15
C PRO A 101 -0.51 2.67 -15.41
N ARG A 102 0.35 3.68 -15.47
CA ARG A 102 -0.04 5.05 -15.82
C ARG A 102 -0.48 5.12 -17.28
N PRO A 103 -1.44 6.01 -17.62
CA PRO A 103 -1.73 6.30 -19.02
C PRO A 103 -0.49 6.84 -19.74
N ALA A 104 -0.30 6.42 -20.99
CA ALA A 104 0.75 6.99 -21.84
C ALA A 104 0.55 8.50 -22.02
N THR A 105 1.64 9.26 -22.15
CA THR A 105 1.60 10.73 -22.33
C THR A 105 0.84 11.16 -23.58
N THR A 106 0.73 10.28 -24.58
CA THR A 106 -0.01 10.48 -25.82
C THR A 106 -1.50 10.15 -25.72
N HIS A 107 -1.94 9.60 -24.59
CA HIS A 107 -3.34 9.22 -24.39
C HIS A 107 -4.21 10.47 -24.23
N GLU A 108 -5.39 10.49 -24.87
CA GLU A 108 -6.32 11.65 -24.85
C GLU A 108 -6.67 12.15 -23.45
N ASN A 109 -6.76 11.23 -22.48
CA ASN A 109 -7.10 11.52 -21.09
C ASN A 109 -5.88 11.74 -20.17
N TYR A 110 -4.65 11.72 -20.69
CA TYR A 110 -3.44 11.86 -19.88
C TYR A 110 -3.42 13.19 -19.10
N ALA A 111 -3.76 14.30 -19.74
CA ALA A 111 -3.76 15.61 -19.09
C ALA A 111 -4.73 15.68 -17.91
N ALA A 112 -5.91 15.05 -18.04
CA ALA A 112 -6.88 14.97 -16.95
C ALA A 112 -6.34 14.12 -15.80
N TRP A 113 -5.86 12.92 -16.09
CA TRP A 113 -5.23 12.02 -15.11
C TRP A 113 -4.08 12.70 -14.38
N HIS A 114 -3.19 13.37 -15.12
CA HIS A 114 -2.05 14.11 -14.60
C HIS A 114 -2.47 15.17 -13.58
N ASN A 115 -3.48 15.97 -13.92
CA ASN A 115 -3.97 17.03 -13.03
C ASN A 115 -4.60 16.47 -11.75
N TYR A 116 -5.39 15.39 -11.85
CA TYR A 116 -5.92 14.73 -10.66
C TYR A 116 -4.82 14.12 -9.79
N SER A 117 -3.84 13.47 -10.41
CA SER A 117 -2.69 12.87 -9.74
C SER A 117 -1.87 13.93 -8.97
N ARG A 118 -1.61 15.10 -9.58
CA ARG A 118 -0.95 16.23 -8.91
C ARG A 118 -1.75 16.79 -7.74
N GLY A 119 -3.07 16.96 -7.92
CA GLY A 119 -3.94 17.44 -6.85
C GLY A 119 -3.96 16.48 -5.66
N LEU A 120 -4.08 15.18 -5.94
CA LEU A 120 -4.08 14.14 -4.92
C LEU A 120 -2.71 14.03 -4.22
N GLN A 121 -1.61 14.14 -4.96
CA GLN A 121 -0.27 14.20 -4.39
C GLN A 121 -0.15 15.33 -3.36
N SER A 122 -0.63 16.53 -3.69
CA SER A 122 -0.59 17.67 -2.78
C SER A 122 -1.49 17.45 -1.55
N TRP A 123 -2.65 16.83 -1.74
CA TRP A 123 -3.53 16.43 -0.63
C TRP A 123 -2.87 15.41 0.30
N LEU A 124 -2.20 14.38 -0.23
CA LEU A 124 -1.48 13.35 0.54
C LEU A 124 -0.37 13.97 1.40
N VAL A 125 0.40 14.91 0.84
CA VAL A 125 1.43 15.65 1.59
C VAL A 125 0.80 16.48 2.71
N GLY A 126 -0.41 17.01 2.50
CA GLY A 126 -1.20 17.69 3.54
C GLY A 126 -1.61 16.78 4.72
N GLN A 127 -1.56 15.46 4.56
CA GLN A 127 -1.88 14.50 5.63
C GLN A 127 -0.67 14.09 6.47
N LEU A 128 0.49 14.74 6.28
CA LEU A 128 1.73 14.41 6.98
C LEU A 128 1.96 15.33 8.18
N SER A 129 2.54 14.79 9.24
CA SER A 129 3.13 15.61 10.30
C SER A 129 4.31 16.46 9.77
N GLY A 130 4.67 17.52 10.51
CA GLY A 130 5.74 18.42 10.10
C GLY A 130 7.11 17.74 9.92
N GLY A 131 7.40 16.69 10.70
CA GLY A 131 8.62 15.88 10.57
C GLY A 131 8.67 15.13 9.24
N LEU A 132 7.64 14.31 8.96
CA LEU A 132 7.55 13.56 7.71
C LEU A 132 7.45 14.46 6.48
N THR A 133 6.77 15.61 6.59
CA THR A 133 6.72 16.60 5.50
C THR A 133 8.12 17.10 5.14
N ARG A 134 8.98 17.31 6.14
CA ARG A 134 10.37 17.72 5.92
C ARG A 134 11.16 16.62 5.21
N GLU A 135 11.04 15.38 5.68
CA GLU A 135 11.70 14.23 5.05
C GLU A 135 11.23 14.01 3.61
N PHE A 136 9.92 14.13 3.36
CA PHE A 136 9.33 14.04 2.02
C PHE A 136 9.87 15.09 1.04
N ARG A 137 10.20 16.29 1.53
CA ARG A 137 10.81 17.34 0.71
C ARG A 137 12.28 17.07 0.41
N LEU A 138 12.99 16.39 1.32
CA LEU A 138 14.43 16.17 1.24
C LEU A 138 14.80 14.88 0.51
N THR A 139 13.89 13.89 0.42
CA THR A 139 14.16 12.66 -0.32
C THR A 139 14.35 12.92 -1.83
N SER A 140 15.29 12.20 -2.43
CA SER A 140 15.52 12.15 -3.88
C SER A 140 14.54 11.26 -4.62
N ASP A 141 13.66 10.54 -3.91
CA ASP A 141 12.65 9.67 -4.51
C ASP A 141 11.67 10.47 -5.39
N ASP A 142 11.12 9.77 -6.40
CA ASP A 142 10.05 10.28 -7.25
C ASP A 142 8.81 10.61 -6.40
N LYS A 143 8.20 11.75 -6.74
CA LYS A 143 7.08 12.32 -5.99
C LYS A 143 6.17 13.20 -6.85
N ASP A 144 6.24 13.00 -8.16
CA ASP A 144 5.54 13.83 -9.14
C ASP A 144 4.06 13.48 -9.24
N TYR A 145 3.73 12.20 -9.04
CA TYR A 145 2.38 11.66 -9.13
C TYR A 145 1.88 11.14 -7.77
N ALA A 146 0.59 10.90 -7.66
CA ALA A 146 -0.06 10.45 -6.43
C ALA A 146 0.47 9.08 -5.95
N ASP A 147 0.64 8.13 -6.86
CA ASP A 147 1.21 6.80 -6.59
C ASP A 147 2.68 6.88 -6.16
N ASP A 148 3.49 7.72 -6.81
CA ASP A 148 4.88 7.99 -6.40
C ASP A 148 4.94 8.60 -5.01
N ALA A 149 4.15 9.65 -4.77
CA ALA A 149 4.11 10.32 -3.48
C ALA A 149 3.62 9.38 -2.38
N TYR A 150 2.58 8.58 -2.63
CA TYR A 150 2.05 7.60 -1.69
C TYR A 150 3.10 6.53 -1.33
N ARG A 151 3.79 5.98 -2.34
CA ARG A 151 4.91 5.05 -2.15
C ARG A 151 6.02 5.67 -1.29
N THR A 152 6.43 6.88 -1.64
CA THR A 152 7.47 7.62 -0.94
C THR A 152 7.06 7.93 0.51
N ILE A 153 5.81 8.36 0.75
CA ILE A 153 5.27 8.59 2.10
C ILE A 153 5.35 7.34 2.97
N ARG A 154 4.89 6.19 2.45
CA ARG A 154 4.97 4.92 3.18
C ARG A 154 6.42 4.56 3.52
N LYS A 155 7.34 4.74 2.56
CA LYS A 155 8.77 4.52 2.74
C LYS A 155 9.38 5.42 3.83
N ILE A 156 9.00 6.70 3.90
CA ILE A 156 9.43 7.62 4.97
C ILE A 156 8.90 7.13 6.32
N ALA A 157 7.59 6.88 6.39
CA ALA A 157 6.93 6.55 7.65
C ALA A 157 7.45 5.24 8.26
N LEU A 158 7.83 4.26 7.43
CA LEU A 158 8.45 3.01 7.88
C LEU A 158 9.89 3.20 8.41
N GLY A 159 10.52 4.34 8.12
CA GLY A 159 11.92 4.61 8.35
C GLY A 159 12.74 4.25 7.12
N HIS A 160 13.39 5.25 6.51
CA HIS A 160 14.16 5.04 5.30
C HIS A 160 15.50 4.34 5.51
N GLY A 161 15.85 3.53 4.50
CA GLY A 161 17.23 3.26 4.10
C GLY A 161 17.83 1.99 4.69
N VAL A 162 19.08 1.72 4.30
CA VAL A 162 19.88 0.60 4.79
C VAL A 162 19.86 0.50 6.31
N ILE A 163 19.76 1.61 7.05
CA ILE A 163 19.79 1.61 8.52
C ILE A 163 18.59 0.88 9.14
N ALA A 164 17.37 1.09 8.62
CA ALA A 164 16.18 0.41 9.12
C ALA A 164 16.21 -1.10 8.80
N CYS A 165 16.53 -1.45 7.54
CA CYS A 165 16.74 -2.84 7.15
C CYS A 165 17.89 -3.48 7.94
N GLN A 166 19.00 -2.80 8.14
CA GLN A 166 20.16 -3.27 8.89
C GLN A 166 19.79 -3.50 10.35
N SER A 167 19.08 -2.57 10.99
CA SER A 167 18.67 -2.72 12.39
C SER A 167 17.74 -3.92 12.55
N LEU A 168 16.83 -4.13 11.59
CA LEU A 168 15.91 -5.27 11.58
C LEU A 168 16.60 -6.61 11.28
N VAL A 169 17.49 -6.65 10.29
CA VAL A 169 18.29 -7.83 9.98
C VAL A 169 19.18 -8.16 11.17
N TYR A 170 19.78 -7.17 11.81
CA TYR A 170 20.57 -7.36 13.02
C TYR A 170 19.71 -7.86 14.17
N SER A 171 18.47 -7.39 14.35
CA SER A 171 17.59 -7.96 15.37
C SER A 171 17.20 -9.40 15.06
N LEU A 172 16.91 -9.73 13.80
CA LEU A 172 16.56 -11.09 13.37
C LEU A 172 17.72 -12.08 13.55
N VAL A 173 18.96 -11.64 13.34
CA VAL A 173 20.15 -12.50 13.48
C VAL A 173 20.65 -12.56 14.93
N LYS A 174 20.51 -11.47 15.69
CA LYS A 174 21.05 -11.37 17.05
C LYS A 174 20.12 -11.93 18.11
N ARG A 175 18.80 -11.76 17.96
CA ARG A 175 17.82 -12.27 18.93
C ARG A 175 17.68 -13.78 18.74
N SER A 176 17.91 -14.52 19.81
CA SER A 176 17.81 -15.98 19.85
C SER A 176 16.56 -16.40 20.63
N ARG A 177 16.09 -17.62 20.39
CA ARG A 177 15.05 -18.25 21.21
C ARG A 177 15.33 -18.12 22.72
N LYS A 178 16.59 -18.17 23.14
CA LYS A 178 17.02 -18.08 24.55
C LYS A 178 16.73 -16.72 25.21
N ASP A 179 16.52 -15.67 24.43
CA ASP A 179 16.24 -14.33 24.94
C ASP A 179 14.78 -14.15 25.40
N TYR A 180 13.94 -15.19 25.25
CA TYR A 180 12.50 -15.15 25.52
C TYR A 180 12.11 -16.17 26.58
N SER A 181 11.12 -15.84 27.39
CA SER A 181 10.62 -16.74 28.43
C SER A 181 9.96 -17.99 27.84
N THR A 182 9.38 -17.90 26.64
CA THR A 182 8.66 -19.00 26.00
C THR A 182 8.88 -19.04 24.49
N ALA A 183 8.79 -20.23 23.90
CA ALA A 183 8.99 -20.38 22.46
C ALA A 183 7.89 -19.66 21.65
N GLY A 184 6.65 -19.68 22.12
CA GLY A 184 5.56 -18.90 21.51
C GLY A 184 5.88 -17.41 21.40
N GLN A 185 6.39 -16.78 22.47
CA GLN A 185 6.80 -15.37 22.44
C GLN A 185 7.92 -15.10 21.44
N TYR A 186 8.89 -16.01 21.34
CA TYR A 186 9.95 -15.92 20.34
C TYR A 186 9.39 -16.00 18.92
N VAL A 187 8.51 -16.98 18.64
CA VAL A 187 7.90 -17.17 17.31
C VAL A 187 7.07 -15.95 16.92
N GLU A 188 6.27 -15.39 17.84
CA GLU A 188 5.47 -14.18 17.59
C GLU A 188 6.36 -12.97 17.26
N ASP A 189 7.42 -12.72 18.03
CA ASP A 189 8.34 -11.62 17.73
C ASP A 189 9.09 -11.86 16.42
N PHE A 190 9.47 -13.10 16.10
CA PHE A 190 10.11 -13.45 14.84
C PHE A 190 9.17 -13.23 13.65
N GLU A 191 7.90 -13.64 13.75
CA GLU A 191 6.87 -13.42 12.72
C GLU A 191 6.61 -11.92 12.49
N ASN A 192 6.57 -11.13 13.56
CA ASN A 192 6.43 -9.67 13.48
C ASN A 192 7.63 -9.02 12.80
N ASN A 193 8.85 -9.45 13.12
CA ASN A 193 10.06 -8.95 12.47
C ASN A 193 10.15 -9.39 11.00
N TYR A 194 9.72 -10.60 10.66
CA TYR A 194 9.62 -11.05 9.26
C TYR A 194 8.65 -10.18 8.47
N THR A 195 7.46 -9.94 9.01
CA THR A 195 6.45 -9.06 8.38
C THR A 195 7.01 -7.66 8.18
N PHE A 196 7.72 -7.12 9.18
CA PHE A 196 8.37 -5.83 9.03
C PHE A 196 9.48 -5.82 7.98
N ALA A 197 10.20 -6.94 7.81
CA ALA A 197 11.26 -7.05 6.81
C ALA A 197 10.68 -7.05 5.39
N LYS A 198 9.48 -7.61 5.24
CA LYS A 198 8.70 -7.56 3.99
C LYS A 198 8.20 -6.14 3.70
N GLU A 199 7.68 -5.44 4.71
CA GLU A 199 7.25 -4.04 4.56
C GLU A 199 8.41 -3.10 4.16
N LEU A 200 9.63 -3.38 4.64
CA LEU A 200 10.84 -2.64 4.30
C LEU A 200 11.53 -3.14 3.01
N ASP A 201 11.00 -4.17 2.35
CA ASP A 201 11.59 -4.78 1.16
C ASP A 201 13.07 -5.24 1.37
N CYS A 202 13.38 -5.80 2.53
CA CYS A 202 14.75 -6.23 2.85
C CYS A 202 15.16 -7.56 2.17
N GLY A 203 14.32 -8.14 1.29
CA GLY A 203 14.64 -9.33 0.49
C GLY A 203 14.72 -10.65 1.27
N LEU A 204 14.23 -10.73 2.50
CA LEU A 204 14.21 -11.98 3.27
C LEU A 204 13.14 -12.93 2.71
N SER A 205 13.56 -14.03 2.10
CA SER A 205 12.62 -15.03 1.56
C SER A 205 11.93 -15.84 2.67
N PRO A 206 10.67 -16.28 2.46
CA PRO A 206 9.94 -17.09 3.44
C PRO A 206 10.63 -18.44 3.73
N PHE A 207 11.32 -19.01 2.74
CA PHE A 207 12.12 -20.21 2.93
C PHE A 207 13.28 -19.98 3.91
N VAL A 208 14.07 -18.92 3.71
CA VAL A 208 15.20 -18.59 4.60
C VAL A 208 14.69 -18.26 6.00
N ALA A 209 13.60 -17.50 6.13
CA ALA A 209 12.98 -17.21 7.42
C ALA A 209 12.54 -18.48 8.17
N SER A 210 12.00 -19.47 7.44
CA SER A 210 11.60 -20.76 8.02
C SER A 210 12.80 -21.53 8.55
N LEU A 211 13.91 -21.59 7.82
CA LEU A 211 15.13 -22.26 8.28
C LEU A 211 15.73 -21.60 9.52
N LEU A 212 15.74 -20.26 9.58
CA LEU A 212 16.21 -19.52 10.74
C LEU A 212 15.34 -19.80 11.98
N LEU A 213 14.01 -19.80 11.81
CA LEU A 213 13.07 -20.13 12.88
C LEU A 213 13.28 -21.56 13.39
N LEU A 214 13.33 -22.54 12.49
CA LEU A 214 13.51 -23.96 12.84
C LEU A 214 14.83 -24.22 13.55
N ARG A 215 15.91 -23.57 13.12
CA ARG A 215 17.22 -23.65 13.77
C ARG A 215 17.16 -23.23 15.25
N GLU A 216 16.47 -22.14 15.56
CA GLU A 216 16.37 -21.62 16.93
C GLU A 216 15.43 -22.47 17.80
N LEU A 217 14.47 -23.16 17.19
CA LEU A 217 13.55 -24.07 17.88
C LEU A 217 14.10 -25.50 18.06
N TYR A 218 15.09 -25.90 17.28
CA TYR A 218 15.66 -27.25 17.29
C TYR A 218 16.07 -27.78 18.68
N PRO A 219 16.72 -27.00 19.57
CA PRO A 219 17.13 -27.49 20.89
C PRO A 219 15.97 -27.85 21.82
N GLU A 220 14.80 -27.24 21.64
CA GLU A 220 13.61 -27.45 22.49
C GLU A 220 12.62 -28.44 21.85
N PHE A 221 12.52 -28.47 20.51
CA PHE A 221 11.49 -29.19 19.78
C PHE A 221 12.08 -30.14 18.72
N THR A 222 13.15 -30.85 19.05
CA THR A 222 13.96 -31.62 18.08
C THR A 222 13.14 -32.51 17.15
N SER A 223 12.30 -33.41 17.69
CA SER A 223 11.52 -34.34 16.87
C SER A 223 10.52 -33.62 15.96
N TRP A 224 9.91 -32.53 16.44
CA TRP A 224 8.98 -31.72 15.66
C TRP A 224 9.71 -30.96 14.56
N VAL A 225 10.84 -30.33 14.85
CA VAL A 225 11.66 -29.62 13.86
C VAL A 225 12.12 -30.57 12.76
N MET A 226 12.62 -31.76 13.10
CA MET A 226 13.05 -32.74 12.09
C MET A 226 11.89 -33.17 11.17
N ALA A 227 10.69 -33.32 11.72
CA ALA A 227 9.50 -33.65 10.93
C ALA A 227 9.11 -32.50 9.99
N GLU A 228 9.18 -31.25 10.46
CA GLU A 228 8.90 -30.07 9.65
C GLU A 228 9.94 -29.87 8.54
N GLU A 229 11.24 -30.00 8.85
CA GLU A 229 12.31 -29.92 7.85
C GLU A 229 12.16 -30.99 6.75
N SER A 230 11.77 -32.21 7.14
CA SER A 230 11.52 -33.31 6.20
C SER A 230 10.29 -33.07 5.31
N ALA A 231 9.34 -32.25 5.77
CA ALA A 231 8.15 -31.89 5.01
C ALA A 231 8.38 -30.71 4.04
N ILE A 232 9.50 -30.00 4.15
CA ILE A 232 9.84 -28.90 3.24
C ILE A 232 10.24 -29.47 1.86
N PRO A 233 9.61 -29.02 0.76
CA PRO A 233 9.98 -29.47 -0.58
C PRO A 233 11.44 -29.17 -0.94
N GLY A 234 12.07 -30.05 -1.73
CA GLY A 234 13.45 -29.83 -2.19
C GLY A 234 13.63 -28.60 -3.08
N ASP A 235 12.55 -28.09 -3.68
CA ASP A 235 12.53 -26.86 -4.49
C ASP A 235 12.01 -25.63 -3.72
N ALA A 236 11.86 -25.72 -2.40
CA ALA A 236 11.29 -24.68 -1.54
C ALA A 236 11.99 -23.32 -1.67
N GLY A 237 13.28 -23.28 -2.02
CA GLY A 237 13.96 -22.01 -2.31
C GLY A 237 13.27 -21.15 -3.39
N LYS A 238 12.43 -21.74 -4.24
CA LYS A 238 11.66 -21.06 -5.29
C LYS A 238 10.15 -21.12 -5.08
N THR A 239 9.65 -22.18 -4.46
CA THR A 239 8.21 -22.47 -4.37
C THR A 239 7.58 -22.08 -3.04
N TYR A 240 8.38 -21.89 -1.99
CA TYR A 240 7.89 -21.60 -0.65
C TYR A 240 7.33 -20.18 -0.57
N THR A 241 6.13 -20.05 -0.02
CA THR A 241 5.37 -18.79 0.01
C THR A 241 5.33 -18.18 1.42
N ASP A 242 4.93 -16.92 1.50
CA ASP A 242 4.67 -16.26 2.79
C ASP A 242 3.62 -17.03 3.62
N ASN A 243 2.61 -17.63 2.97
CA ASN A 243 1.60 -18.42 3.65
C ASN A 243 2.18 -19.70 4.27
N ASP A 244 3.17 -20.32 3.62
CA ASP A 244 3.85 -21.50 4.16
C ASP A 244 4.65 -21.15 5.42
N PHE A 245 5.35 -19.99 5.41
CA PHE A 245 6.03 -19.47 6.59
C PHE A 245 5.04 -19.17 7.72
N PHE A 246 3.96 -18.42 7.47
CA PHE A 246 2.96 -18.13 8.52
C PHE A 246 2.27 -19.40 9.05
N ARG A 247 2.08 -20.42 8.19
CA ARG A 247 1.58 -21.73 8.63
C ARG A 247 2.59 -22.43 9.55
N LEU A 248 3.89 -22.32 9.28
CA LEU A 248 4.93 -22.83 10.15
C LEU A 248 4.92 -22.13 11.51
N CYS A 249 4.86 -20.80 11.57
CA CYS A 249 4.78 -20.04 12.83
C CYS A 249 3.59 -20.50 13.69
N ARG A 250 2.40 -20.62 13.09
CA ARG A 250 1.20 -21.12 13.81
C ARG A 250 1.37 -22.53 14.37
N ARG A 251 2.08 -23.42 13.67
CA ARG A 251 2.35 -24.78 14.16
C ARG A 251 3.40 -24.77 15.29
N ALA A 252 4.42 -23.93 15.18
CA ALA A 252 5.43 -23.76 16.23
C ALA A 252 4.82 -23.25 17.54
N ILE A 253 3.90 -22.28 17.48
CA ILE A 253 3.17 -21.78 18.65
C ILE A 253 2.38 -22.91 19.30
N LYS A 254 1.61 -23.68 18.52
CA LYS A 254 0.85 -24.84 19.04
C LYS A 254 1.74 -25.88 19.70
N GLU A 255 2.89 -26.19 19.11
CA GLU A 255 3.84 -27.13 19.70
C GLU A 255 4.41 -26.60 21.03
N SER A 256 4.67 -25.30 21.11
CA SER A 256 5.13 -24.66 22.34
C SER A 256 4.10 -24.69 23.48
N GLU A 257 2.82 -24.73 23.14
CA GLU A 257 1.73 -24.86 24.12
C GLU A 257 1.60 -26.30 24.60
N ARG A 258 1.75 -27.29 23.71
CA ARG A 258 1.63 -28.73 24.03
C ARG A 258 2.58 -29.14 25.17
N ILE A 259 3.84 -28.72 25.10
CA ILE A 259 4.87 -29.09 26.08
C ILE A 259 4.72 -28.39 27.43
N ARG A 260 3.97 -27.28 27.54
CA ARG A 260 3.70 -26.67 28.86
C ARG A 260 2.77 -27.49 29.74
N TYR A 261 2.03 -28.44 29.17
CA TYR A 261 1.03 -29.26 29.87
C TYR A 261 1.49 -30.69 30.13
N GLU A 262 2.72 -31.04 29.74
CA GLU A 262 3.38 -32.32 30.02
C GLU A 262 4.42 -32.15 31.14
#